data_AF-A0A3M2ER11-F1
#
_entry.id   AF-A0A3M2ER11-F1
#
_cell.length_a   1.000
_cell.length_b   1.000
_cell.length_c   1.000
_cell.angle_alpha   90.00
_cell.angle_beta   90.00
_cell.angle_gamma   90.00
#
_symmetry.space_group_name_H-M   'P 1'
#
loop_
_entity.id
_entity.type
_entity.pdbx_description
1 polymer ?
#
loop_
_entity_poly.entity_id
_entity_poly.type
_entity_poly.pdbx_seq_one_letter_code
_entity_poly.pdbx_strand_id
1 'polypeptide(L)'
;MSTPSPANEPQQQRDPETLRQTLIGEAGRRLRRAREEQGRTIAEISEAIKLSPRQIEALEAGDWESLPGPVFALSFLRQYADALGVDVTEMVQQLKSDDFAFRQPLTFPDPAIAPNRKWAIASGILFLLLLLVWNLTGDREEAPPPPPPPPVAQEQTAPPPAHEPPTPSTPPSPIAEPARKPAAEQGASDTTPAAAATESTPPQPAAAAAPRPPTIDPTTPATAPARPGARRPQRGGKDGAAPPAELHRFRFTAGDGRVWLRIERERPDGGRIRLREVILRPHHSLSLQLDTARLLISTGNAGVLRIEVDGATRYDFGTIGRVGAVVRHLQVTAPAGKQKQEKGAAEAKSR
;
A
#
# COMPACT_ATOMS: atom_id res chain seq x y z
N MET A 1 73.43 -24.76 25.96
CA MET A 1 72.06 -25.20 25.65
C MET A 1 71.17 -24.80 26.81
N SER A 2 70.41 -23.71 26.66
CA SER A 2 69.28 -23.39 27.53
C SER A 2 68.19 -22.85 26.63
N THR A 3 67.16 -23.64 26.40
CA THR A 3 65.93 -23.25 25.69
C THR A 3 65.18 -22.22 26.52
N PRO A 4 64.77 -21.07 25.97
CA PRO A 4 63.82 -20.21 26.65
C PRO A 4 62.40 -20.78 26.52
N SER A 5 61.70 -20.73 27.64
CA SER A 5 60.33 -21.16 27.92
C SER A 5 59.27 -20.49 27.01
N PRO A 6 58.24 -21.20 26.51
CA PRO A 6 57.11 -20.60 25.81
C PRO A 6 56.13 -20.02 26.85
N ALA A 7 56.49 -18.89 27.45
CA ALA A 7 55.66 -18.26 28.47
C ALA A 7 55.72 -16.73 28.37
N ASN A 8 55.26 -16.17 27.25
CA ASN A 8 54.66 -14.83 27.20
C ASN A 8 54.11 -14.57 25.78
N GLU A 9 53.03 -15.24 25.39
CA GLU A 9 52.14 -14.66 24.38
C GLU A 9 51.30 -13.61 25.10
N PRO A 10 51.37 -12.32 24.72
CA PRO A 10 50.41 -11.36 25.24
C PRO A 10 49.02 -11.83 24.81
N GLN A 11 48.18 -12.17 25.78
CA GLN A 11 46.73 -12.25 25.61
C GLN A 11 46.24 -10.83 25.32
N GLN A 12 46.56 -10.35 24.11
CA GLN A 12 46.23 -9.03 23.63
C GLN A 12 44.71 -9.01 23.47
N GLN A 13 44.06 -8.26 24.35
CA GLN A 13 42.67 -7.84 24.27
C GLN A 13 42.32 -7.64 22.78
N ARG A 14 41.59 -8.58 22.17
CA ARG A 14 41.22 -8.44 20.75
C ARG A 14 40.26 -7.27 20.68
N ASP A 15 40.65 -6.23 19.95
CA ASP A 15 39.78 -5.08 19.70
C ASP A 15 38.43 -5.60 19.16
N PRO A 16 37.29 -5.09 19.68
CA PRO A 16 35.96 -5.60 19.33
C PRO A 16 35.68 -5.49 17.83
N GLU A 17 36.22 -4.47 17.18
CA GLU A 17 36.15 -4.28 15.72
C GLU A 17 36.89 -5.38 14.95
N THR A 18 38.07 -5.80 15.44
CA THR A 18 38.84 -6.89 14.82
C THR A 18 38.11 -8.23 14.97
N LEU A 19 37.49 -8.47 16.13
CA LEU A 19 36.66 -9.65 16.36
C LEU A 19 35.46 -9.67 15.41
N ARG A 20 34.77 -8.53 15.27
CA ARG A 20 33.66 -8.34 14.33
C ARG A 20 34.09 -8.64 12.88
N GLN A 21 35.20 -8.06 12.42
CA GLN A 21 35.69 -8.28 11.06
C GLN A 21 36.05 -9.75 10.82
N THR A 22 36.61 -10.41 11.83
CA THR A 22 36.92 -11.85 11.78
C THR A 22 35.65 -12.69 11.62
N LEU A 23 34.61 -12.39 12.40
CA LEU A 23 33.31 -13.06 12.33
C LEU A 23 32.60 -12.84 10.99
N ILE A 24 32.64 -11.61 10.46
CA ILE A 24 32.09 -11.27 9.14
C ILE A 24 32.77 -12.09 8.04
N GLY A 25 34.11 -12.13 8.05
CA GLY A 25 34.88 -12.90 7.08
C GLY A 25 34.65 -14.41 7.21
N GLU A 26 34.49 -14.91 8.43
CA GLU A 26 34.16 -16.32 8.69
C GLU A 26 32.77 -16.69 8.15
N ALA A 27 31.78 -15.84 8.36
CA ALA A 27 30.43 -16.01 7.83
C ALA A 27 30.46 -16.10 6.29
N GLY A 28 31.18 -15.17 5.64
CA GLY A 28 31.32 -15.13 4.18
C GLY A 28 31.98 -16.39 3.62
N ARG A 29 33.10 -16.83 4.21
CA ARG A 29 33.78 -18.08 3.82
C ARG A 29 32.89 -19.30 3.98
N ARG A 30 32.12 -19.38 5.08
CA ARG A 30 31.21 -20.50 5.33
C ARG A 30 30.09 -20.58 4.30
N LEU A 31 29.50 -19.44 3.93
CA LEU A 31 28.47 -19.38 2.89
C LEU A 31 29.03 -19.73 1.51
N ARG A 32 30.19 -19.18 1.15
CA ARG A 32 30.87 -19.50 -0.10
C ARG A 32 31.12 -20.99 -0.23
N ARG A 33 31.66 -21.62 0.82
CA ARG A 33 31.91 -23.05 0.85
C ARG A 33 30.63 -23.86 0.63
N ALA A 34 29.56 -23.52 1.35
CA ALA A 34 28.29 -24.20 1.21
C ALA A 34 27.67 -24.05 -0.20
N ARG A 35 27.82 -22.87 -0.83
CA ARG A 35 27.41 -22.67 -2.23
C ARG A 35 28.21 -23.57 -3.18
N GLU A 36 29.54 -23.57 -3.02
CA GLU A 36 30.45 -24.35 -3.86
C GLU A 36 30.23 -25.87 -3.69
N GLU A 37 29.96 -26.34 -2.47
CA GLU A 37 29.60 -27.73 -2.18
C GLU A 37 28.28 -28.17 -2.84
N GLN A 38 27.33 -27.24 -2.99
CA GLN A 38 26.08 -27.47 -3.71
C GLN A 38 26.21 -27.31 -5.24
N GLY A 39 27.38 -26.91 -5.74
CA GLY A 39 27.62 -26.66 -7.16
C GLY A 39 26.82 -25.49 -7.74
N ARG A 40 26.30 -24.60 -6.89
CA ARG A 40 25.43 -23.50 -7.31
C ARG A 40 26.25 -22.29 -7.76
N THR A 41 25.81 -21.66 -8.85
CA THR A 41 26.43 -20.42 -9.32
C THR A 41 25.92 -19.21 -8.54
N ILE A 42 26.69 -18.12 -8.53
CA ILE A 42 26.26 -16.86 -7.91
C ILE A 42 24.99 -16.33 -8.59
N ALA A 43 24.86 -16.50 -9.91
CA ALA A 43 23.68 -16.10 -10.67
C ALA A 43 22.41 -16.86 -10.24
N GLU A 44 22.50 -18.19 -10.07
CA GLU A 44 21.37 -19.01 -9.61
C GLU A 44 20.87 -18.58 -8.22
N ILE A 45 21.79 -18.37 -7.28
CA ILE A 45 21.44 -17.88 -5.94
C ILE A 45 20.85 -16.47 -6.03
N SER A 46 21.47 -15.59 -6.83
CA SER A 46 21.01 -14.21 -7.04
C SER A 46 19.54 -14.16 -7.45
N GLU A 47 19.14 -15.02 -8.38
CA GLU A 47 17.75 -15.14 -8.81
C GLU A 47 16.84 -15.69 -7.71
N ALA A 48 17.30 -16.70 -6.96
CA ALA A 48 16.52 -17.35 -5.91
C ALA A 48 16.18 -16.40 -4.73
N ILE A 49 17.16 -15.61 -4.25
CA ILE A 49 16.98 -14.72 -3.10
C ILE A 49 16.79 -13.24 -3.47
N LYS A 50 16.78 -12.92 -4.77
CA LYS A 50 16.62 -11.56 -5.31
C LYS A 50 17.65 -10.56 -4.77
N LEU A 51 18.87 -11.02 -4.52
CA LEU A 51 20.02 -10.16 -4.23
C LEU A 51 20.85 -10.02 -5.50
N SER A 52 21.46 -8.86 -5.73
CA SER A 52 22.33 -8.71 -6.91
C SER A 52 23.58 -9.58 -6.79
N PRO A 53 24.19 -10.02 -7.92
CA PRO A 53 25.42 -10.82 -7.87
C PRO A 53 26.53 -10.14 -7.06
N ARG A 54 26.67 -8.82 -7.22
CA ARG A 54 27.63 -8.00 -6.47
C ARG A 54 27.39 -8.05 -4.95
N GLN A 55 26.14 -8.10 -4.49
CA GLN A 55 25.83 -8.21 -3.06
C GLN A 55 26.19 -9.59 -2.51
N ILE A 56 26.00 -10.66 -3.30
CA ILE A 56 26.39 -12.01 -2.91
C ILE A 56 27.91 -12.11 -2.82
N GLU A 57 28.63 -11.59 -3.81
CA GLU A 57 30.09 -11.52 -3.79
C GLU A 57 30.62 -10.76 -2.56
N ALA A 58 30.00 -9.61 -2.24
CA ALA A 58 30.35 -8.83 -1.06
C ALA A 58 30.12 -9.61 0.26
N LEU A 59 29.03 -10.36 0.36
CA LEU A 59 28.76 -11.23 1.52
C LEU A 59 29.80 -12.35 1.64
N GLU A 60 30.17 -13.00 0.53
CA GLU A 60 31.18 -14.07 0.52
C GLU A 60 32.59 -13.54 0.83
N ALA A 61 32.91 -12.32 0.42
CA ALA A 61 34.18 -11.66 0.70
C ALA A 61 34.24 -11.06 2.12
N GLY A 62 33.10 -10.93 2.81
CA GLY A 62 33.03 -10.23 4.09
C GLY A 62 33.17 -8.71 3.96
N ASP A 63 32.94 -8.16 2.76
CA ASP A 63 32.95 -6.72 2.50
C ASP A 63 31.55 -6.15 2.74
N TRP A 64 31.26 -5.82 4.00
CA TRP A 64 29.96 -5.25 4.37
C TRP A 64 29.87 -3.75 4.06
N GLU A 65 30.98 -3.09 3.74
CA GLU A 65 31.02 -1.66 3.43
C GLU A 65 30.43 -1.36 2.05
N SER A 66 30.57 -2.29 1.09
CA SER A 66 29.95 -2.17 -0.24
C SER A 66 28.46 -2.48 -0.27
N LEU A 67 27.88 -2.95 0.85
CA LEU A 67 26.45 -3.21 0.97
C LEU A 67 25.67 -1.91 1.30
N PRO A 68 24.36 -1.84 0.98
CA PRO A 68 23.51 -0.65 1.23
C PRO A 68 23.37 -0.19 2.69
N GLY A 69 24.07 -0.84 3.62
CA GLY A 69 24.08 -0.54 5.03
C GLY A 69 24.20 -1.81 5.88
N PRO A 70 24.79 -1.72 7.08
CA PRO A 70 25.12 -2.89 7.89
C PRO A 70 23.87 -3.64 8.39
N VAL A 71 22.73 -2.95 8.52
CA VAL A 71 21.44 -3.53 8.92
C VAL A 71 20.93 -4.49 7.85
N PHE A 72 21.04 -4.07 6.59
CA PHE A 72 20.65 -4.87 5.45
C PHE A 72 21.62 -6.04 5.27
N ALA A 73 22.91 -5.84 5.50
CA ALA A 73 23.92 -6.91 5.46
C ALA A 73 23.53 -8.10 6.36
N LEU A 74 23.09 -7.86 7.60
CA LEU A 74 22.60 -8.93 8.48
C LEU A 74 21.38 -9.66 7.93
N SER A 75 20.44 -8.95 7.30
CA SER A 75 19.28 -9.59 6.68
C SER A 75 19.64 -10.40 5.43
N PHE A 76 20.62 -9.93 4.65
CA PHE A 76 21.08 -10.61 3.46
C PHE A 76 21.88 -11.86 3.82
N LEU A 77 22.71 -11.77 4.86
CA LEU A 77 23.43 -12.90 5.41
C LEU A 77 22.48 -14.03 5.83
N ARG A 78 21.39 -13.70 6.55
CA ARG A 78 20.35 -14.70 6.91
C ARG A 78 19.67 -15.30 5.69
N GLN A 79 19.15 -14.46 4.78
CA GLN A 79 18.45 -14.95 3.59
C GLN A 79 19.33 -15.86 2.73
N TYR A 80 20.61 -15.53 2.61
CA TYR A 80 21.55 -16.36 1.87
C TYR A 80 21.84 -17.67 2.60
N ALA A 81 22.05 -17.62 3.91
CA ALA A 81 22.25 -18.81 4.74
C ALA A 81 21.04 -19.76 4.69
N ASP A 82 19.82 -19.21 4.75
CA ASP A 82 18.57 -19.97 4.64
C ASP A 82 18.45 -20.66 3.27
N ALA A 83 18.81 -19.97 2.18
CA ALA A 83 18.79 -20.53 0.83
C ALA A 83 19.81 -21.67 0.61
N LEU A 84 20.92 -21.63 1.35
CA LEU A 84 21.95 -22.67 1.36
C LEU A 84 21.73 -23.72 2.45
N GLY A 85 20.77 -23.55 3.37
CA GLY A 85 20.56 -24.44 4.51
C GLY A 85 21.69 -24.41 5.55
N VAL A 86 22.42 -23.30 5.65
CA VAL A 86 23.52 -23.11 6.60
C VAL A 86 23.01 -22.39 7.84
N ASP A 87 23.24 -22.95 9.02
CA ASP A 87 22.93 -22.23 10.26
C ASP A 87 24.02 -21.20 10.60
N VAL A 88 23.64 -19.92 10.55
CA VAL A 88 24.45 -18.76 10.94
C VAL A 88 23.85 -18.01 12.15
N THR A 89 22.87 -18.60 12.83
CA THR A 89 22.06 -17.92 13.86
C THR A 89 22.93 -17.37 14.99
N GLU A 90 23.87 -18.17 15.49
CA GLU A 90 24.79 -17.78 16.56
C GLU A 90 25.72 -16.64 16.13
N MET A 91 26.32 -16.76 14.94
CA MET A 91 27.24 -15.77 14.38
C MET A 91 26.53 -14.43 14.15
N VAL A 92 25.28 -14.48 13.68
CA VAL A 92 24.43 -13.30 13.51
C VAL A 92 24.00 -12.69 14.85
N GLN A 93 23.82 -13.49 15.91
CA GLN A 93 23.59 -12.96 17.25
C GLN A 93 24.83 -12.23 17.76
N GLN A 94 26.02 -12.83 17.65
CA GLN A 94 27.28 -12.19 18.03
C GLN A 94 27.49 -10.86 17.28
N LEU A 95 27.24 -10.85 15.96
CA LEU A 95 27.33 -9.63 15.14
C LEU A 95 26.28 -8.56 15.51
N LYS A 96 25.16 -8.94 16.13
CA LYS A 96 24.14 -8.01 16.63
C LYS A 96 24.50 -7.42 17.99
N SER A 97 25.16 -8.19 18.85
CA SER A 97 25.46 -7.85 20.25
C SER A 97 26.38 -6.65 20.39
N ASP A 98 27.30 -6.46 19.44
CA ASP A 98 28.43 -5.54 19.65
C ASP A 98 28.25 -4.12 19.08
N ASP A 99 27.37 -3.84 18.10
CA ASP A 99 27.42 -2.49 17.47
C ASP A 99 26.19 -1.99 16.68
N PHE A 100 25.03 -2.66 16.70
CA PHE A 100 23.86 -2.16 15.95
C PHE A 100 23.04 -1.11 16.72
N ALA A 101 23.73 -0.14 17.33
CA ALA A 101 23.09 1.07 17.82
C ALA A 101 22.72 1.95 16.62
N PHE A 102 21.47 1.87 16.16
CA PHE A 102 20.91 2.80 15.18
C PHE A 102 21.06 4.25 15.68
N ARG A 103 22.17 4.89 15.31
CA ARG A 103 22.39 6.34 15.36
C ARG A 103 22.53 6.94 13.96
N GLN A 104 22.13 6.21 12.92
CA GLN A 104 21.70 6.89 11.70
C GLN A 104 20.38 7.55 12.07
N PRO A 105 20.31 8.88 12.22
CA PRO A 105 19.02 9.54 12.29
C PRO A 105 18.24 9.06 11.06
N LEU A 106 16.95 8.80 11.23
CA LEU A 106 16.06 8.61 10.10
C LEU A 106 16.09 9.92 9.29
N THR A 107 17.08 10.05 8.41
CA THR A 107 17.13 11.07 7.37
C THR A 107 16.12 10.59 6.36
N PHE A 108 14.87 10.98 6.59
CA PHE A 108 13.90 10.97 5.53
C PHE A 108 14.51 11.84 4.41
N PRO A 109 14.68 11.32 3.18
CA PRO A 109 14.98 12.20 2.07
C PRO A 109 13.92 13.30 2.11
N ASP A 110 14.37 14.56 2.13
CA ASP A 110 13.45 15.69 2.14
C ASP A 110 12.40 15.44 1.04
N PRO A 111 11.09 15.58 1.35
CA PRO A 111 10.08 15.38 0.34
C PRO A 111 10.43 16.26 -0.85
N ALA A 112 10.41 15.69 -2.07
CA ALA A 112 10.73 16.41 -3.30
C ALA A 112 10.09 17.79 -3.24
N ILE A 113 10.92 18.84 -3.24
CA ILE A 113 10.53 20.23 -3.05
C ILE A 113 9.37 20.49 -4.01
N ALA A 114 8.15 20.62 -3.47
CA ALA A 114 6.99 20.86 -4.31
C ALA A 114 7.25 22.14 -5.12
N PRO A 115 7.00 22.14 -6.44
CA PRO A 115 7.22 23.32 -7.26
C PRO A 115 6.45 24.49 -6.65
N ASN A 116 7.13 25.62 -6.52
CA ASN A 116 6.60 26.85 -5.94
C ASN A 116 5.21 27.18 -6.52
N ARG A 117 4.24 27.47 -5.62
CA ARG A 117 2.83 27.75 -5.98
C ARG A 117 2.68 28.75 -7.14
N LYS A 118 3.62 29.69 -7.28
CA LYS A 118 3.66 30.68 -8.36
C LYS A 118 3.75 30.04 -9.75
N TRP A 119 4.53 28.98 -9.94
CA TRP A 119 4.67 28.30 -11.24
C TRP A 119 3.47 27.41 -11.56
N ALA A 120 2.87 26.77 -10.56
CA ALA A 120 1.63 26.02 -10.74
C ALA A 120 0.45 26.94 -11.14
N ILE A 121 0.39 28.15 -10.57
CA ILE A 121 -0.59 29.17 -10.96
C ILE A 121 -0.29 29.69 -12.37
N ALA A 122 0.97 29.99 -12.68
CA ALA A 122 1.37 30.46 -14.01
C ALA A 122 1.04 29.43 -15.10
N SER A 123 1.30 28.14 -14.87
CA SER A 123 0.95 27.09 -15.83
C SER A 123 -0.57 26.94 -16.01
N GLY A 124 -1.35 27.10 -14.94
CA GLY A 124 -2.81 27.09 -15.01
C GLY A 124 -3.37 28.25 -15.81
N ILE A 125 -2.87 29.47 -15.59
CA ILE A 125 -3.25 30.66 -16.35
C ILE A 125 -2.87 30.51 -17.82
N LEU A 126 -1.65 30.03 -18.11
CA LEU A 126 -1.19 29.80 -19.48
C LEU A 126 -2.07 28.79 -20.22
N PHE A 127 -2.46 27.69 -19.55
CA PHE A 127 -3.36 26.69 -20.11
C PHE A 127 -4.75 27.27 -20.42
N LEU A 128 -5.30 28.08 -19.52
CA LEU A 128 -6.58 28.77 -19.72
C LEU A 128 -6.52 29.76 -20.89
N LEU A 129 -5.41 30.51 -21.03
CA LEU A 129 -5.21 31.41 -22.16
C LEU A 129 -5.10 30.67 -23.49
N LEU A 130 -4.36 29.56 -23.54
CA LEU A 130 -4.30 28.69 -24.71
C LEU A 130 -5.68 28.14 -25.10
N LEU A 131 -6.47 27.70 -24.11
CA LEU A 131 -7.82 27.17 -24.35
C LEU A 131 -8.77 28.27 -24.84
N LEU A 132 -8.63 29.50 -24.33
CA LEU A 132 -9.41 30.66 -24.77
C LEU A 132 -9.08 31.02 -26.23
N VAL A 133 -7.79 31.07 -26.58
CA VAL A 133 -7.35 31.33 -27.95
C VAL A 133 -7.84 30.23 -28.90
N TRP A 134 -7.77 28.96 -28.49
CA TRP A 134 -8.32 27.86 -29.26
C TRP A 134 -9.84 28.03 -29.50
N ASN A 135 -10.59 28.43 -28.48
CA ASN A 135 -12.03 28.62 -28.58
C ASN A 135 -12.42 29.77 -29.51
N LEU A 136 -11.61 30.84 -29.55
CA LEU A 136 -11.84 32.02 -30.38
C LEU A 136 -11.40 31.84 -31.84
N THR A 137 -10.41 30.98 -32.10
CA THR A 137 -9.81 30.78 -33.42
C THR A 137 -10.26 29.49 -34.10
N GLY A 138 -11.09 28.68 -33.45
CA GLY A 138 -11.69 27.50 -34.07
C GLY A 138 -12.71 27.94 -35.13
N ASP A 139 -12.28 27.94 -36.39
CA ASP A 139 -13.13 28.19 -37.55
C ASP A 139 -14.40 27.35 -37.44
N ARG A 140 -15.56 28.03 -37.35
CA ARG A 140 -16.86 27.38 -37.42
C ARG A 140 -17.12 27.05 -38.88
N GLU A 141 -16.81 25.82 -39.30
CA GLU A 141 -17.31 25.30 -40.58
C GLU A 141 -18.84 25.40 -40.59
N GLU A 142 -19.36 26.29 -41.43
CA GLU A 142 -20.78 26.49 -41.65
C GLU A 142 -21.36 25.21 -42.29
N ALA A 143 -22.30 24.57 -41.60
CA ALA A 143 -22.92 23.33 -42.06
C ALA A 143 -23.65 23.55 -43.40
N PRO A 144 -23.52 22.66 -44.40
CA PRO A 144 -24.21 22.81 -45.67
C PRO A 144 -25.74 22.69 -45.47
N PRO A 145 -26.56 23.48 -46.21
CA PRO A 145 -28.00 23.51 -46.00
C PRO A 145 -28.65 22.17 -46.38
N PRO A 146 -29.68 21.72 -45.64
CA PRO A 146 -30.36 20.45 -45.91
C PRO A 146 -31.21 20.52 -47.21
N PRO A 147 -31.32 19.42 -47.97
CA PRO A 147 -32.17 19.37 -49.17
C PRO A 147 -33.68 19.39 -48.82
N PRO A 148 -34.55 19.90 -49.71
CA PRO A 148 -35.98 20.02 -49.46
C PRO A 148 -36.71 18.65 -49.44
N PRO A 149 -37.79 18.49 -48.66
CA PRO A 149 -38.52 17.23 -48.52
C PRO A 149 -39.43 16.90 -49.71
N PRO A 150 -39.64 15.62 -50.07
CA PRO A 150 -40.60 15.20 -51.09
C PRO A 150 -42.07 15.28 -50.60
N PRO A 151 -43.06 15.40 -51.53
CA PRO A 151 -44.45 15.67 -51.19
C PRO A 151 -45.19 14.45 -50.63
N VAL A 152 -46.05 14.71 -49.64
CA VAL A 152 -46.94 13.77 -48.95
C VAL A 152 -48.12 13.41 -49.85
N ALA A 153 -48.31 12.12 -50.14
CA ALA A 153 -49.55 11.57 -50.69
C ALA A 153 -50.25 10.73 -49.60
N GLN A 154 -51.44 11.18 -49.20
CA GLN A 154 -52.48 10.42 -48.48
C GLN A 154 -53.13 9.46 -49.52
N GLU A 155 -53.67 8.28 -49.24
CA GLU A 155 -54.77 7.93 -48.34
C GLU A 155 -54.99 6.39 -48.38
N GLN A 156 -55.44 5.80 -47.24
CA GLN A 156 -56.27 4.59 -46.99
C GLN A 156 -56.32 3.42 -48.03
N THR A 157 -56.35 2.13 -47.64
CA THR A 157 -57.57 1.41 -47.19
C THR A 157 -57.28 -0.03 -46.69
N ALA A 158 -57.81 -0.39 -45.51
CA ALA A 158 -58.37 -1.69 -45.03
C ALA A 158 -57.53 -3.00 -44.86
N PRO A 159 -57.96 -3.94 -43.95
CA PRO A 159 -57.09 -4.78 -43.09
C PRO A 159 -57.36 -6.33 -43.18
N PRO A 160 -57.17 -7.17 -42.11
CA PRO A 160 -56.23 -8.31 -41.93
C PRO A 160 -56.90 -9.73 -42.04
N PRO A 161 -56.25 -10.93 -41.83
CA PRO A 161 -56.04 -11.52 -40.48
C PRO A 161 -54.94 -12.65 -40.30
N ALA A 162 -54.80 -13.13 -39.05
CA ALA A 162 -54.33 -14.46 -38.57
C ALA A 162 -52.80 -14.79 -38.53
N HIS A 163 -52.16 -14.84 -37.34
CA HIS A 163 -51.87 -16.03 -36.49
C HIS A 163 -51.12 -17.17 -37.24
N GLU A 164 -49.77 -17.26 -37.17
CA GLU A 164 -48.91 -18.07 -36.23
C GLU A 164 -48.86 -19.60 -36.53
N PRO A 165 -47.82 -20.39 -36.13
CA PRO A 165 -46.36 -20.23 -35.99
C PRO A 165 -45.57 -21.44 -36.64
N PRO A 166 -44.53 -22.08 -36.04
CA PRO A 166 -43.06 -21.84 -36.13
C PRO A 166 -42.22 -22.96 -36.86
N THR A 167 -40.88 -22.82 -36.80
CA THR A 167 -39.69 -23.68 -37.15
C THR A 167 -39.83 -25.23 -37.03
N PRO A 168 -38.88 -26.16 -37.44
CA PRO A 168 -37.43 -26.08 -37.79
C PRO A 168 -36.88 -27.07 -38.91
N SER A 169 -35.55 -27.05 -39.14
CA SER A 169 -34.56 -28.10 -39.53
C SER A 169 -34.81 -29.22 -40.59
N THR A 170 -33.80 -29.40 -41.48
CA THR A 170 -33.09 -30.66 -41.91
C THR A 170 -32.91 -30.83 -43.46
N PRO A 171 -31.76 -31.32 -43.99
CA PRO A 171 -31.38 -31.29 -45.42
C PRO A 171 -31.77 -32.57 -46.21
N PRO A 172 -31.47 -32.67 -47.53
CA PRO A 172 -30.26 -33.40 -47.99
C PRO A 172 -29.59 -32.88 -49.30
N SER A 173 -28.35 -33.34 -49.56
CA SER A 173 -27.54 -33.21 -50.82
C SER A 173 -28.10 -34.06 -52.00
N PRO A 174 -27.46 -34.26 -53.20
CA PRO A 174 -26.16 -33.80 -53.77
C PRO A 174 -26.18 -33.46 -55.32
N ILE A 175 -24.98 -33.33 -55.94
CA ILE A 175 -24.62 -33.38 -57.41
C ILE A 175 -24.69 -32.00 -58.12
N ALA A 176 -23.72 -31.46 -58.89
CA ALA A 176 -22.67 -32.01 -59.75
C ALA A 176 -21.44 -31.06 -59.94
N GLU A 177 -20.29 -31.69 -60.22
CA GLU A 177 -19.10 -31.22 -60.97
C GLU A 177 -19.42 -30.90 -62.46
N PRO A 178 -18.47 -30.60 -63.40
CA PRO A 178 -17.07 -30.14 -63.32
C PRO A 178 -16.73 -29.02 -64.36
N ALA A 179 -15.50 -28.48 -64.37
CA ALA A 179 -14.62 -28.44 -65.57
C ALA A 179 -13.35 -27.56 -65.47
N ARG A 180 -12.19 -28.26 -65.62
CA ARG A 180 -11.00 -27.96 -66.46
C ARG A 180 -10.04 -26.78 -66.13
N LYS A 181 -8.89 -27.13 -65.51
CA LYS A 181 -7.48 -27.24 -66.06
C LYS A 181 -7.09 -26.46 -67.35
N PRO A 182 -5.79 -26.34 -67.72
CA PRO A 182 -4.51 -26.21 -66.96
C PRO A 182 -3.41 -25.32 -67.65
N ALA A 183 -2.18 -25.33 -67.08
CA ALA A 183 -0.85 -25.19 -67.76
C ALA A 183 -0.44 -23.79 -68.27
N ALA A 184 0.82 -23.34 -68.32
CA ALA A 184 2.19 -23.77 -67.97
C ALA A 184 2.94 -22.43 -67.64
N GLU A 185 4.16 -22.33 -67.09
CA GLU A 185 5.42 -22.78 -67.67
C GLU A 185 6.59 -22.47 -66.70
N GLN A 186 7.64 -23.27 -66.82
CA GLN A 186 8.84 -23.31 -65.98
C GLN A 186 9.99 -22.47 -66.57
N GLY A 187 10.95 -22.10 -65.73
CA GLY A 187 12.29 -21.62 -66.11
C GLY A 187 12.92 -20.81 -64.96
N ALA A 188 13.57 -21.44 -63.97
CA ALA A 188 14.96 -21.93 -63.94
C ALA A 188 16.04 -20.82 -63.82
N SER A 189 16.66 -20.79 -62.62
CA SER A 189 18.08 -20.52 -62.26
C SER A 189 18.81 -19.29 -62.83
N ASP A 190 19.69 -18.58 -62.14
CA ASP A 190 20.28 -18.55 -60.79
C ASP A 190 21.16 -17.26 -60.77
N THR A 191 21.58 -16.78 -59.59
CA THR A 191 22.83 -16.01 -59.28
C THR A 191 22.60 -14.77 -58.38
N THR A 192 22.89 -14.96 -57.09
CA THR A 192 23.24 -14.03 -55.99
C THR A 192 24.51 -13.19 -56.33
N PRO A 193 24.90 -12.03 -55.72
CA PRO A 193 24.46 -11.33 -54.49
C PRO A 193 24.18 -9.81 -54.64
N ALA A 194 23.53 -9.20 -53.65
CA ALA A 194 23.84 -7.90 -53.03
C ALA A 194 22.57 -7.30 -52.43
N ALA A 195 22.50 -7.32 -51.10
CA ALA A 195 21.41 -6.73 -50.32
C ALA A 195 21.54 -5.20 -50.34
N ALA A 196 20.49 -4.53 -50.83
CA ALA A 196 20.30 -3.09 -50.71
C ALA A 196 19.02 -2.80 -49.91
N ALA A 197 19.21 -1.95 -48.90
CA ALA A 197 18.34 -0.86 -48.48
C ALA A 197 16.93 -1.11 -47.87
N THR A 198 16.82 -0.56 -46.66
CA THR A 198 15.72 0.22 -46.05
C THR A 198 14.57 -0.44 -45.28
N GLU A 199 14.61 -0.16 -43.97
CA GLU A 199 13.53 0.27 -43.06
C GLU A 199 12.27 -0.59 -42.87
N SER A 200 12.13 -1.17 -41.67
CA SER A 200 11.19 -0.70 -40.63
C SER A 200 11.08 -1.71 -39.48
N THR A 201 11.05 -1.23 -38.24
CA THR A 201 10.79 -1.96 -36.98
C THR A 201 10.16 -0.96 -36.01
N PRO A 202 9.32 -1.30 -35.00
CA PRO A 202 8.36 -2.41 -34.79
C PRO A 202 6.94 -1.87 -34.47
N PRO A 203 5.96 -2.73 -34.09
CA PRO A 203 5.45 -2.54 -32.74
C PRO A 203 5.09 -3.85 -31.98
N GLN A 204 5.32 -3.81 -30.67
CA GLN A 204 4.67 -4.60 -29.61
C GLN A 204 4.58 -3.67 -28.37
N PRO A 205 3.74 -3.87 -27.33
CA PRO A 205 2.64 -4.81 -27.10
C PRO A 205 1.34 -4.13 -26.57
N ALA A 206 0.17 -4.77 -26.75
CA ALA A 206 -1.08 -4.34 -26.11
C ALA A 206 -1.44 -5.26 -24.94
N ALA A 207 -1.45 -4.68 -23.73
CA ALA A 207 -2.03 -5.23 -22.51
C ALA A 207 -3.35 -4.50 -22.24
N ALA A 208 -4.45 -5.21 -21.97
CA ALA A 208 -5.61 -4.68 -21.23
C ALA A 208 -6.62 -5.79 -20.87
N ALA A 209 -6.68 -6.17 -19.59
CA ALA A 209 -7.87 -6.79 -19.00
C ALA A 209 -7.95 -6.43 -17.50
N ALA A 210 -8.79 -5.45 -17.18
CA ALA A 210 -9.28 -5.17 -15.83
C ALA A 210 -10.76 -4.74 -15.93
N PRO A 211 -11.69 -5.32 -15.13
CA PRO A 211 -13.10 -4.94 -15.15
C PRO A 211 -13.40 -3.70 -14.28
N ARG A 212 -14.41 -2.92 -14.71
CA ARG A 212 -14.92 -1.69 -14.07
C ARG A 212 -16.03 -1.99 -13.04
N PRO A 213 -16.28 -1.10 -12.05
CA PRO A 213 -17.32 -1.25 -11.02
C PRO A 213 -18.72 -0.78 -11.48
N PRO A 214 -19.82 -1.22 -10.85
CA PRO A 214 -21.15 -0.73 -11.16
C PRO A 214 -21.53 0.56 -10.39
N THR A 215 -22.09 1.51 -11.13
CA THR A 215 -22.82 2.70 -10.68
C THR A 215 -24.29 2.32 -10.40
N ILE A 216 -24.87 2.77 -9.29
CA ILE A 216 -26.32 2.76 -9.05
C ILE A 216 -26.77 4.21 -8.91
N ASP A 217 -27.69 4.63 -9.78
CA ASP A 217 -28.42 5.89 -9.70
C ASP A 217 -29.89 5.65 -9.27
N PRO A 218 -30.58 6.70 -8.76
CA PRO A 218 -31.68 6.58 -7.81
C PRO A 218 -33.06 6.77 -8.45
N THR A 219 -34.13 6.21 -7.86
CA THR A 219 -35.51 6.73 -8.02
C THR A 219 -36.42 6.28 -6.87
N THR A 220 -36.85 7.24 -6.04
CA THR A 220 -38.08 7.27 -5.21
C THR A 220 -39.23 7.85 -6.06
N PRO A 221 -40.52 8.01 -5.63
CA PRO A 221 -41.30 7.47 -4.49
C PRO A 221 -42.74 7.01 -4.85
N ALA A 222 -43.47 6.35 -3.93
CA ALA A 222 -44.94 6.43 -3.89
C ALA A 222 -45.55 6.03 -2.52
N THR A 223 -46.61 6.76 -2.17
CA THR A 223 -47.25 6.99 -0.87
C THR A 223 -48.45 6.06 -0.58
N ALA A 224 -48.57 5.58 0.68
CA ALA A 224 -49.75 5.35 1.59
C ALA A 224 -51.10 4.77 1.05
N PRO A 225 -52.01 4.11 1.84
CA PRO A 225 -52.38 4.49 3.22
C PRO A 225 -52.74 3.36 4.23
N ALA A 226 -53.10 3.85 5.42
CA ALA A 226 -53.31 3.21 6.71
C ALA A 226 -54.43 2.15 6.83
N ARG A 227 -54.29 1.27 7.84
CA ARG A 227 -55.41 0.56 8.48
C ARG A 227 -55.21 0.54 10.02
N PRO A 228 -56.25 0.84 10.84
CA PRO A 228 -56.12 0.91 12.29
C PRO A 228 -56.53 -0.38 13.01
N GLY A 229 -55.82 -0.69 14.09
CA GLY A 229 -56.35 -1.31 15.31
C GLY A 229 -56.52 -2.83 15.34
N ALA A 230 -55.60 -3.53 16.03
CA ALA A 230 -55.98 -4.64 16.90
C ALA A 230 -54.91 -4.88 17.99
N ARG A 231 -55.42 -5.20 19.18
CA ARG A 231 -54.81 -5.21 20.51
C ARG A 231 -53.59 -6.13 20.72
N ARG A 232 -52.73 -5.66 21.64
CA ARG A 232 -51.74 -6.39 22.47
C ARG A 232 -52.32 -7.68 23.10
N PRO A 233 -51.48 -8.68 23.42
CA PRO A 233 -50.79 -8.62 24.71
C PRO A 233 -49.30 -8.95 24.63
N GLN A 234 -48.54 -8.28 25.51
CA GLN A 234 -47.14 -8.60 25.78
C GLN A 234 -47.03 -10.00 26.36
N ARG A 235 -46.05 -10.75 25.89
CA ARG A 235 -45.32 -11.70 26.72
C ARG A 235 -43.84 -11.51 26.46
N GLY A 236 -43.12 -11.16 27.52
CA GLY A 236 -41.73 -10.76 27.47
C GLY A 236 -40.81 -11.87 26.98
N GLY A 237 -40.04 -11.56 25.95
CA GLY A 237 -38.72 -12.12 25.69
C GLY A 237 -37.74 -10.97 25.79
N LYS A 238 -36.79 -11.05 26.73
CA LYS A 238 -35.70 -10.10 26.88
C LYS A 238 -34.75 -10.27 25.70
N ASP A 239 -34.97 -9.52 24.62
CA ASP A 239 -33.87 -9.19 23.73
C ASP A 239 -33.02 -8.16 24.45
N GLY A 240 -31.83 -8.58 24.87
CA GLY A 240 -30.82 -7.73 25.43
C GLY A 240 -30.50 -6.62 24.44
N ALA A 241 -31.13 -5.47 24.66
CA ALA A 241 -30.71 -4.22 24.08
C ALA A 241 -29.21 -4.09 24.31
N ALA A 242 -28.44 -4.17 23.24
CA ALA A 242 -27.06 -3.71 23.25
C ALA A 242 -27.09 -2.31 23.88
N PRO A 243 -26.34 -2.06 24.97
CA PRO A 243 -26.33 -0.75 25.60
C PRO A 243 -25.95 0.29 24.56
N PRO A 244 -26.49 1.52 24.64
CA PRO A 244 -26.11 2.60 23.74
C PRO A 244 -24.59 2.68 23.74
N ALA A 245 -23.98 2.58 22.56
CA ALA A 245 -22.55 2.76 22.39
C ALA A 245 -22.18 4.11 23.02
N GLU A 246 -21.56 4.10 24.20
CA GLU A 246 -21.08 5.31 24.85
C GLU A 246 -19.95 5.86 23.98
N LEU A 247 -20.22 6.93 23.23
CA LEU A 247 -19.19 7.60 22.44
C LEU A 247 -18.26 8.34 23.40
N HIS A 248 -17.02 7.87 23.51
CA HIS A 248 -15.96 8.53 24.25
C HIS A 248 -15.19 9.50 23.34
N ARG A 249 -14.92 10.70 23.83
CA ARG A 249 -14.14 11.72 23.15
C ARG A 249 -12.69 11.67 23.59
N PHE A 250 -11.81 11.20 22.72
CA PHE A 250 -10.37 11.21 22.91
C PHE A 250 -9.76 12.43 22.22
N ARG A 251 -9.06 13.28 22.98
CA ARG A 251 -8.32 14.42 22.45
C ARG A 251 -6.83 14.22 22.72
N PHE A 252 -6.04 14.34 21.65
CA PHE A 252 -4.59 14.21 21.65
C PHE A 252 -4.00 15.55 21.28
N THR A 253 -3.21 16.15 22.17
CA THR A 253 -2.63 17.47 21.96
C THR A 253 -1.11 17.37 21.94
N ALA A 254 -0.50 17.88 20.87
CA ALA A 254 0.95 18.01 20.79
C ALA A 254 1.40 19.33 21.45
N GLY A 255 2.45 19.27 22.26
CA GLY A 255 3.14 20.44 22.82
C GLY A 255 4.07 21.07 21.80
N ASP A 256 5.30 21.40 22.21
CA ASP A 256 6.27 22.16 21.41
C ASP A 256 7.03 21.33 20.35
N GLY A 257 6.53 20.14 20.01
CA GLY A 257 7.20 19.22 19.12
C GLY A 257 6.25 18.42 18.23
N ARG A 258 6.78 17.84 17.15
CA ARG A 258 6.05 16.89 16.32
C ARG A 258 5.84 15.59 17.10
N VAL A 259 4.62 15.06 17.07
CA VAL A 259 4.27 13.78 17.67
C VAL A 259 3.71 12.87 16.60
N TRP A 260 4.35 11.72 16.37
CA TRP A 260 3.76 10.67 15.56
C TRP A 260 2.84 9.85 16.45
N LEU A 261 1.59 9.65 16.03
CA LEU A 261 0.56 8.93 16.75
C LEU A 261 -0.01 7.81 15.88
N ARG A 262 -0.04 6.60 16.43
CA ARG A 262 -0.76 5.45 15.89
C ARG A 262 -1.76 4.96 16.92
N ILE A 263 -3.04 4.98 16.56
CA ILE A 263 -4.16 4.62 17.40
C ILE A 263 -4.75 3.31 16.86
N GLU A 264 -4.82 2.32 17.73
CA GLU A 264 -5.31 0.99 17.45
C GLU A 264 -6.38 0.59 18.46
N ARG A 265 -7.24 -0.34 18.07
CA ARG A 265 -8.23 -0.99 18.94
C ARG A 265 -8.01 -2.49 18.89
N GLU A 266 -8.10 -3.14 20.04
CA GLU A 266 -8.11 -4.59 20.12
C GLU A 266 -9.49 -5.12 19.71
N ARG A 267 -9.50 -6.09 18.79
CA ARG A 267 -10.70 -6.77 18.33
C ARG A 267 -11.00 -7.94 19.29
N PRO A 268 -12.28 -8.34 19.46
CA PRO A 268 -12.65 -9.47 20.31
C PRO A 268 -11.96 -10.81 19.99
N ASP A 269 -11.39 -10.97 18.79
CA ASP A 269 -10.63 -12.14 18.34
C ASP A 269 -9.13 -12.08 18.73
N GLY A 270 -8.70 -11.06 19.48
CA GLY A 270 -7.31 -10.81 19.86
C GLY A 270 -6.48 -10.11 18.79
N GLY A 271 -7.05 -9.81 17.62
CA GLY A 271 -6.41 -9.01 16.57
C GLY A 271 -6.38 -7.52 16.93
N ARG A 272 -5.49 -6.75 16.30
CA ARG A 272 -5.46 -5.27 16.45
C ARG A 272 -5.90 -4.62 15.16
N ILE A 273 -6.83 -3.67 15.27
CA ILE A 273 -7.30 -2.86 14.15
C ILE A 273 -6.72 -1.46 14.30
N ARG A 274 -5.99 -0.99 13.29
CA ARG A 274 -5.52 0.40 13.23
C ARG A 274 -6.70 1.32 12.92
N LEU A 275 -6.99 2.25 13.83
CA LEU A 275 -8.06 3.25 13.66
C LEU A 275 -7.53 4.51 12.98
N ARG A 276 -6.35 4.99 13.38
CA ARG A 276 -5.78 6.23 12.83
C ARG A 276 -4.27 6.24 12.96
N GLU A 277 -3.61 6.84 11.98
CA GLU A 277 -2.18 7.15 12.04
C GLU A 277 -2.00 8.58 11.56
N VAL A 278 -1.32 9.41 12.35
CA VAL A 278 -1.15 10.84 12.04
C VAL A 278 0.13 11.38 12.68
N ILE A 279 0.72 12.39 12.04
CA ILE A 279 1.76 13.21 12.65
C ILE A 279 1.13 14.53 13.07
N LEU A 280 1.06 14.77 14.38
CA LEU A 280 0.61 16.04 14.93
C LEU A 280 1.75 17.05 14.88
N ARG A 281 1.44 18.22 14.31
CA ARG A 281 2.32 19.39 14.35
C ARG A 281 2.31 19.99 15.76
N PRO A 282 3.33 20.80 16.13
CA PRO A 282 3.34 21.49 17.41
C PRO A 282 2.04 22.27 17.63
N HIS A 283 1.52 22.24 18.85
CA HIS A 283 0.28 22.89 19.28
C HIS A 283 -1.01 22.47 18.54
N HIS A 284 -0.96 21.41 17.73
CA HIS A 284 -2.17 20.86 17.12
C HIS A 284 -2.77 19.76 17.99
N SER A 285 -4.10 19.71 17.99
CA SER A 285 -4.86 18.65 18.65
C SER A 285 -5.68 17.83 17.65
N LEU A 286 -5.69 16.51 17.84
CA LEU A 286 -6.61 15.60 17.18
C LEU A 286 -7.71 15.22 18.17
N SER A 287 -8.98 15.34 17.76
CA SER A 287 -10.11 14.82 18.55
C SER A 287 -10.78 13.68 17.79
N LEU A 288 -11.01 12.56 18.45
CA LEU A 288 -11.72 11.39 17.93
C LEU A 288 -12.89 11.07 18.86
N GLN A 289 -14.01 10.69 18.28
CA GLN A 289 -15.15 10.15 19.03
C GLN A 289 -15.28 8.68 18.66
N LEU A 290 -15.14 7.81 19.65
CA LEU A 290 -15.08 6.36 19.45
C LEU A 290 -16.02 5.67 20.43
N ASP A 291 -16.69 4.63 19.97
CA ASP A 291 -17.60 3.77 20.75
C ASP A 291 -16.87 2.79 21.68
N THR A 292 -15.57 2.99 21.89
CA THR A 292 -14.72 2.06 22.61
C THR A 292 -14.09 2.72 23.82
N ALA A 293 -14.15 2.00 24.93
CA ALA A 293 -13.52 2.44 26.16
C ALA A 293 -12.01 2.14 26.19
N ARG A 294 -11.45 1.35 25.27
CA ARG A 294 -10.03 0.93 25.31
C ARG A 294 -9.34 1.15 23.97
N LEU A 295 -8.22 1.88 24.02
CA LEU A 295 -7.36 2.14 22.87
C LEU A 295 -5.93 1.75 23.18
N LEU A 296 -5.23 1.27 22.15
CA LEU A 296 -3.79 1.09 22.17
C LEU A 296 -3.15 2.22 21.37
N ILE A 297 -2.24 2.94 22.00
CA ILE A 297 -1.62 4.12 21.41
C ILE A 297 -0.13 3.90 21.34
N SER A 298 0.42 4.04 20.14
CA SER A 298 1.86 4.10 19.93
C SER A 298 2.22 5.52 19.54
N THR A 299 3.12 6.13 20.30
CA THR A 299 3.54 7.52 20.11
C THR A 299 5.06 7.63 19.98
N GLY A 300 5.50 8.43 19.02
CA GLY A 300 6.89 8.91 18.92
C GLY A 300 6.99 10.29 19.53
N ASN A 301 8.03 10.56 20.31
CA ASN A 301 8.17 11.78 21.13
C ASN A 301 7.08 11.87 22.23
N ALA A 302 7.00 10.82 23.05
CA ALA A 302 5.97 10.65 24.09
C ALA A 302 5.91 11.80 25.10
N GLY A 303 7.03 12.47 25.39
CA GLY A 303 7.08 13.55 26.38
C GLY A 303 6.32 14.83 26.01
N VAL A 304 6.02 15.04 24.72
CA VAL A 304 5.28 16.24 24.27
C VAL A 304 3.85 15.92 23.84
N LEU A 305 3.32 14.75 24.25
CA LEU A 305 1.94 14.35 24.02
C LEU A 305 1.11 14.50 25.30
N ARG A 306 -0.03 15.18 25.20
CA ARG A 306 -1.09 15.18 26.20
C ARG A 306 -2.31 14.42 25.66
N ILE A 307 -2.91 13.59 26.50
CA ILE A 307 -4.11 12.80 26.19
C ILE A 307 -5.22 13.17 27.16
N GLU A 308 -6.33 13.63 26.61
CA GLU A 308 -7.57 13.95 27.31
C GLU A 308 -8.66 12.95 26.87
N VAL A 309 -9.43 12.44 27.83
CA VAL A 309 -10.55 11.53 27.56
C VAL A 309 -11.78 12.09 28.25
N ASP A 310 -12.84 12.34 27.47
CA ASP A 310 -14.10 12.93 27.93
C ASP A 310 -13.91 14.27 28.67
N GLY A 311 -12.90 15.05 28.25
CA GLY A 311 -12.55 16.34 28.82
C GLY A 311 -11.66 16.29 30.06
N ALA A 312 -11.35 15.09 30.59
CA ALA A 312 -10.40 14.92 31.68
C ALA A 312 -9.01 14.57 31.14
N THR A 313 -7.96 15.28 31.57
CA THR A 313 -6.57 14.95 31.26
C THR A 313 -6.22 13.59 31.89
N ARG A 314 -5.99 12.58 31.06
CA ARG A 314 -5.56 11.24 31.50
C ARG A 314 -4.05 11.14 31.57
N TYR A 315 -3.38 11.74 30.60
CA TYR A 315 -1.93 11.81 30.54
C TYR A 315 -1.52 13.22 30.17
N ASP A 316 -0.71 13.86 31.01
CA ASP A 316 -0.15 15.18 30.74
C ASP A 316 1.23 15.07 30.08
N PHE A 317 1.78 16.18 29.60
CA PHE A 317 3.13 16.25 29.04
C PHE A 317 4.16 15.65 30.00
N GLY A 318 5.07 14.84 29.47
CA GLY A 318 6.08 14.13 30.24
C GLY A 318 5.61 12.90 31.02
N THR A 319 4.29 12.69 31.20
CA THR A 319 3.78 11.54 31.99
C THR A 319 3.87 10.21 31.22
N ILE A 320 3.80 10.25 29.90
CA ILE A 320 3.83 9.06 29.04
C ILE A 320 5.28 8.60 28.81
N GLY A 321 6.23 9.53 28.80
CA GLY A 321 7.63 9.25 28.58
C GLY A 321 8.46 10.53 28.46
N ARG A 322 9.76 10.37 28.23
CA ARG A 322 10.66 11.52 28.00
C ARG A 322 10.42 12.14 26.61
N VAL A 323 10.84 13.39 26.43
CA VAL A 323 10.89 14.02 25.10
C VAL A 323 11.79 13.17 24.19
N GLY A 324 11.31 12.87 22.98
CA GLY A 324 11.96 11.98 22.01
C GLY A 324 11.73 10.49 22.24
N ALA A 325 11.18 10.06 23.39
CA ALA A 325 10.96 8.64 23.67
C ALA A 325 9.85 8.06 22.77
N VAL A 326 10.02 6.80 22.37
CA VAL A 326 9.02 6.04 21.63
C VAL A 326 8.31 5.10 22.61
N VAL A 327 7.01 5.28 22.77
CA VAL A 327 6.15 4.43 23.60
C VAL A 327 5.20 3.69 22.68
N ARG A 328 5.15 2.36 22.81
CA ARG A 328 4.30 1.50 21.97
C ARG A 328 3.22 0.85 22.80
N HIS A 329 2.03 0.72 22.21
CA HIS A 329 0.91 0.00 22.79
C HIS A 329 0.50 0.49 24.20
N LEU A 330 0.59 1.80 24.45
CA LEU A 330 0.06 2.42 25.66
C LEU A 330 -1.45 2.19 25.70
N GLN A 331 -1.93 1.52 26.74
CA GLN A 331 -3.35 1.31 26.93
C GLN A 331 -3.99 2.56 27.53
N VAL A 332 -4.88 3.19 26.78
CA VAL A 332 -5.68 4.32 27.23
C VAL A 332 -7.11 3.86 27.40
N THR A 333 -7.59 3.90 28.64
CA THR A 333 -8.95 3.47 29.00
C THR A 333 -9.80 4.69 29.37
N ALA A 334 -10.98 4.81 28.77
CA ALA A 334 -11.97 5.81 29.13
C ALA A 334 -12.57 5.50 30.51
N PRO A 335 -12.93 6.52 31.31
CA PRO A 335 -13.64 6.28 32.57
C PRO A 335 -14.98 5.57 32.26
N ALA A 336 -15.26 4.47 32.97
CA ALA A 336 -16.61 3.92 32.97
C ALA A 336 -17.58 5.01 33.45
N GLY A 337 -18.64 5.27 32.66
CA GLY A 337 -19.57 6.37 32.89
C GLY A 337 -20.03 6.45 34.34
N LYS A 338 -19.53 7.44 35.08
CA LYS A 338 -20.17 7.85 36.34
C LYS A 338 -21.37 8.70 35.96
N GLN A 339 -22.57 8.14 36.14
CA GLN A 339 -23.76 8.95 36.32
C GLN A 339 -23.48 10.02 37.39
N LYS A 340 -23.68 11.28 37.01
CA LYS A 340 -24.25 12.36 37.82
C LYS A 340 -23.90 12.33 39.32
N GLN A 341 -22.87 13.08 39.71
CA GLN A 341 -22.89 13.84 40.96
C GLN A 341 -22.44 15.27 40.69
N GLU A 342 -23.36 16.02 40.09
CA GLU A 342 -23.40 17.47 40.21
C GLU A 342 -24.54 17.78 41.20
N LYS A 343 -24.20 17.86 42.49
CA LYS A 343 -24.91 18.67 43.50
C LYS A 343 -24.15 18.62 44.81
N GLY A 344 -23.57 19.76 45.21
CA GLY A 344 -23.02 19.93 46.56
C GLY A 344 -21.77 20.81 46.66
N ALA A 345 -21.68 21.91 45.93
CA ALA A 345 -20.70 22.96 46.22
C ALA A 345 -21.24 24.34 45.83
N ALA A 346 -22.39 24.69 46.38
CA ALA A 346 -22.94 26.05 46.29
C ALA A 346 -23.80 26.37 47.52
N GLU A 347 -23.28 26.23 48.74
CA GLU A 347 -23.78 26.96 49.91
C GLU A 347 -22.83 26.83 51.12
N ALA A 348 -21.79 27.66 51.16
CA ALA A 348 -21.03 27.95 52.38
C ALA A 348 -20.23 29.25 52.23
N LYS A 349 -20.90 30.35 51.87
CA LYS A 349 -20.39 31.70 52.11
C LYS A 349 -21.53 32.71 52.21
N SER A 350 -22.38 32.54 53.21
CA SER A 350 -23.12 33.64 53.82
C SER A 350 -23.75 33.15 55.12
N ARG A 351 -22.98 33.22 56.21
CA ARG A 351 -23.48 33.66 57.51
C ARG A 351 -22.34 33.97 58.45
#